data_AF-A0A2V8MK95-F1
#
_entry.id   AF-A0A2V8MK95-F1
#
_cell.length_a   1.000
_cell.length_b   1.000
_cell.length_c   1.000
_cell.angle_alpha   90.00
_cell.angle_beta   90.00
_cell.angle_gamma   90.00
#
_symmetry.space_group_name_H-M   'P 1'
#
loop_
_entity.id
_entity.type
_entity.pdbx_description
1 polymer ?
#
loop_
_entity_poly.entity_id
_entity_poly.type
_entity_poly.pdbx_seq_one_letter_code
_entity_poly.pdbx_strand_id
1 'polypeptide(L)'
;MLLFCFISSVAFAQGRGQAPTTARAAAPVDFTGYWVSVVTEDWRWRMVTPARGDFAGVPLNVEGRKLGEAWDPAKDEAAGEQCKAYGAGGIMRIPGRLHITWEDDNTLRIDTDQGMQTRLFHFNTKAPETGERTWQGYSLANWERPPRGTGTPAPGLGAVRTGTQGRSLEVVTNQLRPGYL
;
A
#
# COMPACT_ATOMS: atom_id res chain seq x y z
N MET A 1 -42.18 -55.14 -33.08
CA MET A 1 -42.48 -53.90 -32.32
C MET A 1 -41.33 -53.68 -31.34
N LEU A 2 -40.31 -52.91 -31.76
CA LEU A 2 -39.10 -52.62 -30.97
C LEU A 2 -39.27 -51.24 -30.34
N LEU A 3 -39.31 -51.20 -29.01
CA LEU A 3 -39.47 -49.99 -28.22
C LEU A 3 -38.08 -49.44 -27.90
N PHE A 4 -37.67 -48.34 -28.55
CA PHE A 4 -36.44 -47.62 -28.22
C PHE A 4 -36.71 -46.65 -27.06
N CYS A 5 -36.03 -46.87 -25.94
CA CYS A 5 -36.06 -45.99 -24.77
C CYS A 5 -34.99 -44.89 -24.96
N PHE A 6 -35.41 -43.65 -25.21
CA PHE A 6 -34.50 -42.51 -25.26
C PHE A 6 -34.19 -42.04 -23.83
N ILE A 7 -32.96 -42.27 -23.37
CA ILE A 7 -32.45 -41.69 -22.13
C ILE A 7 -31.99 -40.26 -22.46
N SER A 8 -32.78 -39.27 -22.08
CA SER A 8 -32.36 -37.86 -22.14
C SER A 8 -31.26 -37.60 -21.12
N SER A 9 -30.02 -37.43 -21.60
CA SER A 9 -28.92 -36.94 -20.77
C SER A 9 -29.15 -35.48 -20.43
N VAL A 10 -29.51 -35.18 -19.18
CA VAL A 10 -29.51 -33.81 -18.65
C VAL A 10 -28.06 -33.40 -18.46
N ALA A 11 -27.51 -32.65 -19.41
CA ALA A 11 -26.22 -31.99 -19.24
C ALA A 11 -26.40 -30.87 -18.19
N PHE A 12 -25.97 -31.12 -16.95
CA PHE A 12 -25.71 -30.03 -16.02
C PHE A 12 -24.58 -29.19 -16.59
N ALA A 13 -24.91 -28.01 -17.10
CA ALA A 13 -23.93 -26.99 -17.39
C ALA A 13 -23.16 -26.72 -16.10
N GLN A 14 -21.90 -27.18 -16.03
CA GLN A 14 -20.97 -26.71 -15.02
C GLN A 14 -20.93 -25.19 -15.17
N GLY A 15 -21.44 -24.47 -14.17
CA GLY A 15 -21.29 -23.03 -14.11
C GLY A 15 -19.82 -22.72 -14.31
N ARG A 16 -19.50 -22.00 -15.39
CA ARG A 16 -18.15 -21.47 -15.61
C ARG A 16 -17.80 -20.71 -14.33
N GLY A 17 -16.87 -21.24 -13.54
CA GLY A 17 -16.35 -20.54 -12.38
C GLY A 17 -15.92 -19.15 -12.85
N GLN A 18 -16.53 -18.11 -12.30
CA GLN A 18 -16.17 -16.75 -12.65
C GLN A 18 -14.68 -16.59 -12.35
N ALA A 19 -13.91 -16.19 -13.37
CA ALA A 19 -12.48 -15.94 -13.20
C ALA A 19 -12.29 -14.96 -12.02
N PRO A 20 -11.25 -15.14 -11.19
CA PRO A 20 -10.98 -14.24 -10.09
C PRO A 20 -10.95 -12.80 -10.60
N THR A 21 -11.76 -11.91 -10.01
CA THR A 21 -11.76 -10.50 -10.38
C THR A 21 -10.37 -9.92 -10.12
N THR A 22 -9.79 -9.24 -11.12
CA THR A 22 -8.50 -8.60 -10.98
C THR A 22 -8.55 -7.50 -9.91
N ALA A 23 -7.40 -7.18 -9.32
CA ALA A 23 -7.37 -6.16 -8.28
C ALA A 23 -7.80 -4.79 -8.78
N ARG A 24 -7.46 -4.45 -10.03
CA ARG A 24 -7.91 -3.23 -10.70
C ARG A 24 -9.42 -3.20 -10.88
N ALA A 25 -10.02 -4.29 -11.35
CA ALA A 25 -11.47 -4.37 -11.55
C ALA A 25 -12.25 -4.43 -10.23
N ALA A 26 -11.64 -4.92 -9.16
CA ALA A 26 -12.21 -4.98 -7.82
C ALA A 26 -12.00 -3.70 -6.99
N ALA A 27 -11.29 -2.70 -7.51
CA ALA A 27 -10.94 -1.50 -6.76
C ALA A 27 -12.20 -0.69 -6.39
N PRO A 28 -12.40 -0.37 -5.10
CA PRO A 28 -13.56 0.41 -4.65
C PRO A 28 -13.45 1.89 -5.04
N VAL A 29 -12.24 2.36 -5.32
CA VAL A 29 -11.91 3.71 -5.79
C VAL A 29 -10.69 3.63 -6.71
N ASP A 30 -10.65 4.48 -7.73
CA ASP A 30 -9.48 4.64 -8.59
C ASP A 30 -8.54 5.69 -7.99
N PHE A 31 -7.32 5.27 -7.62
CA PHE A 31 -6.28 6.17 -7.09
C PHE A 31 -5.36 6.74 -8.17
N THR A 32 -5.54 6.34 -9.44
CA THR A 32 -4.62 6.77 -10.49
C THR A 32 -4.63 8.28 -10.71
N GLY A 33 -3.46 8.80 -11.07
CA GLY A 33 -3.26 10.22 -11.34
C GLY A 33 -2.12 10.83 -10.55
N TYR A 34 -2.10 12.16 -10.54
CA TYR A 34 -1.08 12.96 -9.88
C TYR A 34 -1.60 13.51 -8.57
N TRP A 35 -0.83 13.28 -7.51
CA TRP A 35 -1.14 13.76 -6.17
C TRP A 35 -0.02 14.68 -5.69
N VAL A 36 -0.39 15.68 -4.90
CA VAL A 36 0.56 16.62 -4.32
C VAL A 36 0.25 16.81 -2.85
N SER A 37 1.30 16.82 -2.04
CA SER A 37 1.20 17.18 -0.64
C SER A 37 0.85 18.65 -0.51
N VAL A 38 -0.28 18.94 0.14
CA VAL A 38 -0.63 20.30 0.52
C VAL A 38 0.03 20.60 1.87
N VAL A 39 0.86 21.64 1.91
CA VAL A 39 1.55 22.09 3.13
C VAL A 39 0.93 23.41 3.56
N THR A 40 -0.08 23.34 4.42
CA THR A 40 -0.77 24.52 4.98
C THR A 40 -0.29 24.91 6.37
N GLU A 41 0.36 24.00 7.09
CA GLU A 41 0.82 24.17 8.47
C GLU A 41 2.20 23.56 8.66
N ASP A 42 2.83 23.86 9.80
CA ASP A 42 4.11 23.28 10.22
C ASP A 42 5.20 23.33 9.15
N TRP A 43 5.21 24.37 8.33
CA TRP A 43 6.12 24.49 7.18
C TRP A 43 7.57 24.26 7.59
N ARG A 44 7.99 24.84 8.73
CA ARG A 44 9.34 24.66 9.28
C ARG A 44 9.67 23.18 9.51
N TRP A 45 8.73 22.38 10.00
CA TRP A 45 8.94 20.97 10.33
C TRP A 45 8.73 20.03 9.14
N ARG A 46 8.02 20.48 8.11
CA ARG A 46 7.68 19.68 6.93
C ARG A 46 8.59 19.93 5.72
N MET A 47 9.19 21.11 5.63
CA MET A 47 9.96 21.55 4.45
C MET A 47 11.45 21.76 4.73
N VAL A 48 11.85 21.80 6.00
CA VAL A 48 13.25 22.01 6.39
C VAL A 48 13.75 20.78 7.15
N THR A 49 14.83 20.18 6.66
CA THR A 49 15.55 19.15 7.40
C THR A 49 16.09 19.75 8.70
N PRO A 50 15.76 19.19 9.88
CA PRO A 50 16.26 19.70 11.15
C PRO A 50 17.79 19.68 11.22
N ALA A 51 18.37 20.61 11.97
CA ALA A 51 19.80 20.58 12.26
C ALA A 51 20.13 19.34 13.12
N ARG A 52 21.36 18.83 13.01
CA ARG A 52 21.83 17.73 13.87
C ARG A 52 21.65 18.12 15.34
N GLY A 53 21.02 17.24 16.13
CA GLY A 53 20.72 17.49 17.54
C GLY A 53 19.39 18.21 17.81
N ASP A 54 18.68 18.67 16.77
CA ASP A 54 17.33 19.21 16.92
C ASP A 54 16.31 18.06 16.91
N PHE A 55 15.82 17.70 18.11
CA PHE A 55 14.83 16.64 18.31
C PHE A 55 13.45 17.19 18.68
N ALA A 56 13.14 18.44 18.30
CA ALA A 56 11.85 19.03 18.57
C ALA A 56 10.71 18.14 18.01
N GLY A 57 9.69 17.87 18.85
CA GLY A 57 8.54 17.04 18.47
C GLY A 57 8.77 15.52 18.56
N VAL A 58 9.97 15.05 18.91
CA VAL A 58 10.25 13.63 19.10
C VAL A 58 10.45 13.33 20.60
N PRO A 59 9.53 12.58 21.24
CA PRO A 59 9.71 12.16 22.62
C PRO A 59 10.87 11.15 22.72
N LEU A 60 12.01 11.56 23.30
CA LEU A 60 13.19 10.73 23.43
C LEU A 60 13.54 10.46 24.91
N ASN A 61 13.84 9.20 25.21
CA ASN A 61 14.55 8.83 26.44
C ASN A 61 16.07 9.04 26.26
N VAL A 62 16.87 8.72 27.29
CA VAL A 62 18.34 8.90 27.27
C VAL A 62 19.00 8.14 26.11
N GLU A 63 18.61 6.89 25.88
CA GLU A 63 19.17 6.07 24.80
C GLU A 63 18.80 6.62 23.41
N GLY A 64 17.56 7.07 23.23
CA GLY A 64 17.09 7.69 21.99
C GLY A 64 17.82 8.99 21.68
N ARG A 65 18.07 9.83 22.70
CA ARG A 65 18.87 11.05 22.56
C ARG A 65 20.31 10.73 22.14
N LYS A 66 20.95 9.77 22.80
CA LYS A 66 22.31 9.34 22.47
C LYS A 66 22.41 8.84 21.03
N LEU A 67 21.43 8.06 20.56
CA LEU A 67 21.38 7.58 19.19
C LEU A 67 21.23 8.74 18.19
N GLY A 68 20.35 9.69 18.47
CA GLY A 68 20.15 10.87 17.62
C GLY A 68 21.39 11.76 17.56
N GLU A 69 22.10 11.96 18.67
CA GLU A 69 23.33 12.76 18.72
C GLU A 69 24.50 12.10 17.98
N ALA A 70 24.52 10.77 17.94
CA ALA A 70 25.50 9.99 17.18
C ALA A 70 25.23 9.94 15.67
N TRP A 71 24.08 10.44 15.20
CA TRP A 71 23.75 10.45 13.78
C TRP A 71 24.69 11.36 12.98
N ASP A 72 25.19 10.85 11.86
CA ASP A 72 26.13 11.53 10.99
C ASP A 72 25.73 11.42 9.51
N PRO A 73 24.95 12.39 8.96
CA PRO A 73 24.54 12.36 7.56
C PRO A 73 25.71 12.33 6.56
N ALA A 74 26.86 12.94 6.88
CA ALA A 74 28.01 12.95 5.97
C ALA A 74 28.58 11.54 5.76
N LYS A 75 28.51 10.68 6.78
CA LYS A 75 28.91 9.27 6.68
C LYS A 75 27.98 8.49 5.75
N ASP A 76 26.67 8.75 5.84
CA ASP A 76 25.69 8.09 4.98
C ASP A 76 25.83 8.57 3.52
N GLU A 77 26.09 9.85 3.27
CA GLU A 77 26.40 10.36 1.94
C GLU A 77 27.67 9.73 1.35
N ALA A 78 28.75 9.66 2.13
CA ALA A 78 30.00 9.01 1.70
C ALA A 78 29.82 7.52 1.40
N ALA A 79 28.86 6.86 2.05
CA ALA A 79 28.48 5.47 1.80
C ALA A 79 27.47 5.29 0.66
N GLY A 80 27.01 6.37 0.01
CA GLY A 80 25.97 6.33 -1.02
C GLY A 80 24.57 6.01 -0.48
N GLU A 81 24.33 6.27 0.80
CA GLU A 81 23.09 5.96 1.52
C GLU A 81 22.18 7.17 1.76
N GLN A 82 22.32 8.23 0.96
CA GLN A 82 21.45 9.41 1.00
C GLN A 82 19.95 9.05 0.87
N CYS A 83 19.64 7.88 0.30
CA CYS A 83 18.26 7.41 0.15
C CYS A 83 17.63 6.83 1.42
N LYS A 84 18.38 6.70 2.54
CA LYS A 84 17.89 6.15 3.82
C LYS A 84 16.62 6.81 4.35
N ALA A 85 16.46 8.11 4.13
CA ALA A 85 15.28 8.88 4.55
C ALA A 85 14.02 8.54 3.73
N TYR A 86 14.19 8.01 2.52
CA TYR A 86 13.12 7.82 1.54
C TYR A 86 12.64 6.37 1.45
N GLY A 87 12.96 5.53 2.44
CA GLY A 87 12.44 4.17 2.51
C GLY A 87 10.92 4.13 2.73
N ALA A 88 10.29 2.98 2.49
CA ALA A 88 8.81 2.83 2.52
C ALA A 88 8.15 3.32 3.83
N GLY A 89 8.84 3.21 4.96
CA GLY A 89 8.33 3.66 6.27
C GLY A 89 8.32 5.19 6.44
N GLY A 90 9.27 5.89 5.82
CA GLY A 90 9.43 7.34 5.95
C GLY A 90 8.83 8.12 4.77
N ILE A 91 8.90 7.58 3.55
CA ILE A 91 8.58 8.34 2.32
C ILE A 91 7.16 8.92 2.30
N MET A 92 6.19 8.21 2.88
CA MET A 92 4.80 8.69 2.95
C MET A 92 4.59 9.85 3.95
N ARG A 93 5.59 10.15 4.79
CA ARG A 93 5.58 11.30 5.72
C ARG A 93 6.26 12.53 5.14
N ILE A 94 7.03 12.37 4.07
CA ILE A 94 7.76 13.45 3.41
C ILE A 94 6.80 14.14 2.44
N PRO A 95 6.59 15.46 2.55
CA PRO A 95 5.81 16.19 1.55
C PRO A 95 6.44 16.08 0.17
N GLY A 96 5.65 15.66 -0.80
CA GLY A 96 6.09 15.49 -2.18
C GLY A 96 4.93 15.32 -3.15
N ARG A 97 5.27 14.90 -4.36
CA ARG A 97 4.34 14.54 -5.43
C ARG A 97 4.35 13.04 -5.62
N LEU A 98 3.17 12.48 -5.86
CA LEU A 98 3.01 11.08 -6.22
C LEU A 98 2.43 10.98 -7.63
N HIS A 99 2.90 10.01 -8.39
CA HIS A 99 2.22 9.55 -9.59
C HIS A 99 1.80 8.10 -9.36
N ILE A 100 0.49 7.87 -9.41
CA ILE A 100 -0.10 6.55 -9.16
C ILE A 100 -0.66 6.01 -10.46
N THR A 101 -0.24 4.80 -10.83
CA THR A 101 -0.66 4.10 -12.06
C THR A 101 -0.80 2.61 -11.84
N TRP A 102 -1.57 1.94 -12.66
CA TRP A 102 -1.51 0.48 -12.77
C TRP A 102 -0.41 0.09 -13.76
N GLU A 103 0.55 -0.75 -13.34
CA GLU A 103 1.50 -1.39 -14.28
C GLU A 103 0.82 -2.53 -15.04
N ASP A 104 -0.05 -3.26 -14.33
CA ASP A 104 -0.88 -4.33 -14.85
C ASP A 104 -2.18 -4.44 -14.01
N ASP A 105 -3.01 -5.45 -14.28
CA ASP A 105 -4.30 -5.64 -13.61
C ASP A 105 -4.23 -5.99 -12.11
N ASN A 106 -3.04 -6.36 -11.60
CA ASN A 106 -2.80 -6.76 -10.21
C ASN A 106 -1.57 -6.08 -9.58
N THR A 107 -1.00 -5.04 -10.20
CA THR A 107 0.13 -4.28 -9.65
C THR A 107 -0.13 -2.78 -9.74
N LEU A 108 -0.30 -2.13 -8.58
CA LEU A 108 -0.39 -0.67 -8.48
C LEU A 108 0.99 -0.08 -8.20
N ARG A 109 1.40 0.90 -8.99
CA ARG A 109 2.69 1.60 -8.90
C ARG A 109 2.48 2.99 -8.31
N ILE A 110 3.36 3.38 -7.40
CA ILE A 110 3.45 4.71 -6.83
C ILE A 110 4.88 5.22 -7.01
N ASP A 111 5.05 6.26 -7.82
CA ASP A 111 6.32 6.97 -7.97
C ASP A 111 6.32 8.24 -7.11
N THR A 112 7.43 8.51 -6.42
CA THR A 112 7.62 9.70 -5.59
C THR A 112 8.71 10.59 -6.17
N ASP A 113 8.49 11.91 -6.19
CA ASP A 113 9.54 12.86 -6.59
C ASP A 113 10.67 12.92 -5.56
N GLN A 114 10.30 12.90 -4.27
CA GLN A 114 11.24 12.79 -3.16
C GLN A 114 11.95 11.44 -3.19
N GLY A 115 13.29 11.49 -3.22
CA GLY A 115 14.14 10.31 -3.30
C GLY A 115 14.02 9.51 -4.60
N MET A 116 13.21 9.93 -5.58
CA MET A 116 12.96 9.21 -6.84
C MET A 116 12.63 7.73 -6.62
N GLN A 117 11.73 7.45 -5.67
CA GLN A 117 11.42 6.08 -5.25
C GLN A 117 10.19 5.55 -5.97
N THR A 118 10.19 4.25 -6.25
CA THR A 118 9.05 3.53 -6.82
C THR A 118 8.59 2.46 -5.85
N ARG A 119 7.30 2.46 -5.53
CA ARG A 119 6.65 1.40 -4.75
C ARG A 119 5.70 0.61 -5.65
N LEU A 120 5.82 -0.71 -5.61
CA LEU A 120 4.94 -1.63 -6.31
C LEU A 120 4.10 -2.39 -5.30
N PHE A 121 2.79 -2.25 -5.43
CA PHE A 121 1.79 -2.88 -4.58
C PHE A 121 1.18 -4.05 -5.35
N HIS A 122 1.57 -5.25 -4.96
CA HIS A 122 1.16 -6.47 -5.64
C HIS A 122 -0.08 -7.06 -4.97
N PHE A 123 -1.06 -7.41 -5.79
CA PHE A 123 -2.31 -8.04 -5.36
C PHE A 123 -2.38 -9.48 -5.84
N ASN A 124 -3.25 -10.29 -5.23
CA ASN A 124 -3.56 -11.66 -5.65
C ASN A 124 -2.31 -12.55 -5.82
N THR A 125 -1.23 -12.25 -5.09
CA THR A 125 0.04 -12.98 -5.11
C THR A 125 0.51 -13.28 -3.69
N LYS A 126 1.43 -14.23 -3.57
CA LYS A 126 2.11 -14.54 -2.30
C LYS A 126 3.42 -13.76 -2.25
N ALA A 127 3.72 -13.14 -1.11
CA ALA A 127 5.03 -12.53 -0.91
C ALA A 127 6.13 -13.59 -1.06
N PRO A 128 7.26 -13.26 -1.70
CA PRO A 128 8.43 -14.13 -1.72
C PRO A 128 8.89 -14.45 -0.29
N GLU A 129 9.20 -15.72 -0.01
CA GLU A 129 9.70 -16.14 1.30
C GLU A 129 11.09 -15.57 1.59
N THR A 130 11.87 -15.35 0.54
CA THR A 130 13.14 -14.66 0.56
C THR A 130 13.20 -13.67 -0.59
N GLY A 131 13.90 -12.56 -0.40
CA GLY A 131 14.05 -11.53 -1.40
C GLY A 131 15.12 -10.53 -0.99
N GLU A 132 15.65 -9.82 -1.98
CA GLU A 132 16.61 -8.75 -1.75
C GLU A 132 15.97 -7.68 -0.86
N ARG A 133 16.71 -7.22 0.15
CA ARG A 133 16.22 -6.13 0.98
C ARG A 133 16.47 -4.81 0.26
N THR A 134 15.41 -4.04 0.00
CA THR A 134 15.50 -2.72 -0.67
C THR A 134 14.93 -1.62 0.21
N TRP A 135 15.08 -0.36 -0.21
CA TRP A 135 14.48 0.79 0.51
C TRP A 135 12.95 0.76 0.48
N GLN A 136 12.36 0.23 -0.61
CA GLN A 136 10.91 0.12 -0.76
C GLN A 136 10.36 -1.25 -0.35
N GLY A 137 11.23 -2.24 -0.20
CA GLY A 137 10.86 -3.60 0.17
C GLY A 137 9.95 -4.25 -0.87
N TYR A 138 9.19 -5.23 -0.42
CA TYR A 138 8.14 -5.88 -1.20
C TYR A 138 6.78 -5.64 -0.51
N SER A 139 5.83 -5.08 -1.24
CA SER A 139 4.52 -4.72 -0.72
C SER A 139 3.42 -5.64 -1.25
N LEU A 140 2.75 -6.33 -0.34
CA LEU A 140 1.47 -7.01 -0.61
C LEU A 140 0.32 -6.08 -0.29
N ALA A 141 -0.58 -5.95 -1.25
CA ALA A 141 -1.74 -5.10 -1.13
C ALA A 141 -3.05 -5.91 -1.16
N ASN A 142 -4.01 -5.43 -0.38
CA ASN A 142 -5.34 -5.99 -0.31
C ASN A 142 -6.37 -4.86 -0.21
N TRP A 143 -7.44 -4.99 -0.98
CA TRP A 143 -8.62 -4.16 -0.79
C TRP A 143 -9.36 -4.63 0.45
N GLU A 144 -9.47 -3.76 1.46
CA GLU A 144 -10.24 -4.10 2.65
C GLU A 144 -11.68 -4.39 2.23
N ARG A 145 -12.20 -5.55 2.61
CA ARG A 145 -13.59 -5.93 2.33
C ARG A 145 -14.43 -5.63 3.57
N PRO A 146 -15.68 -5.18 3.39
CA PRO A 146 -16.56 -4.95 4.52
C PRO A 146 -16.72 -6.25 5.34
N PRO A 147 -16.67 -6.20 6.69
CA PRO A 147 -16.67 -7.38 7.56
C PRO A 147 -17.86 -8.34 7.38
N ARG A 148 -18.96 -7.89 6.76
CA ARG A 148 -20.17 -8.69 6.55
C ARG A 148 -20.46 -9.02 5.08
N GLY A 149 -19.56 -8.66 4.17
CA GLY A 149 -19.76 -8.84 2.72
C GLY A 149 -20.65 -7.77 2.11
N THR A 150 -20.44 -7.50 0.83
CA THR A 150 -21.29 -6.62 0.01
C THR A 150 -22.69 -7.23 -0.13
N GLY A 151 -23.73 -6.48 0.25
CA GLY A 151 -25.13 -6.88 0.04
C GLY A 151 -25.85 -7.54 1.22
N THR A 152 -25.25 -7.62 2.42
CA THR A 152 -26.02 -8.07 3.60
C THR A 152 -27.08 -7.05 4.00
N PRO A 153 -28.34 -7.46 4.26
CA PRO A 153 -29.39 -6.56 4.69
C PRO A 153 -29.01 -5.83 5.99
N ALA A 154 -29.36 -4.55 6.09
CA ALA A 154 -29.25 -3.83 7.35
C ALA A 154 -30.15 -4.50 8.42
N PRO A 155 -29.73 -4.59 9.68
CA PRO A 155 -30.62 -5.05 10.75
C PRO A 155 -31.70 -3.98 11.00
N GLY A 156 -32.90 -4.18 10.43
CA GLY A 156 -34.17 -3.57 10.85
C GLY A 156 -34.34 -2.03 10.76
N LEU A 157 -35.60 -1.60 10.63
CA LEU A 157 -36.11 -0.21 10.75
C LEU A 157 -35.59 0.83 9.73
N GLY A 158 -35.60 0.50 8.44
CA GLY A 158 -35.51 1.52 7.37
C GLY A 158 -34.19 2.32 7.31
N ALA A 159 -33.18 1.94 8.10
CA ALA A 159 -31.88 2.59 8.09
C ALA A 159 -30.99 1.98 7.00
N VAL A 160 -30.70 2.77 5.96
CA VAL A 160 -29.65 2.43 4.99
C VAL A 160 -28.31 2.74 5.64
N ARG A 161 -27.46 1.72 5.85
CA ARG A 161 -26.06 1.96 6.25
C ARG A 161 -25.29 2.56 5.08
N THR A 162 -24.90 3.81 5.19
CA THR A 162 -23.88 4.42 4.33
C THR A 162 -22.50 3.90 4.73
N GLY A 163 -21.70 3.39 3.78
CA GLY A 163 -20.34 2.90 4.05
C GLY A 163 -20.17 1.37 4.14
N THR A 164 -21.04 0.59 3.48
CA THR A 164 -20.95 -0.89 3.38
C THR A 164 -19.87 -1.38 2.40
N GLN A 165 -19.09 -0.49 1.81
CA GLN A 165 -17.95 -0.83 0.96
C GLN A 165 -16.67 -0.51 1.74
N GLY A 166 -15.76 -1.48 1.85
CA GLY A 166 -14.41 -1.17 2.33
C GLY A 166 -13.76 -0.25 1.31
N ARG A 167 -13.24 0.88 1.78
CA ARG A 167 -12.62 1.95 0.96
C ARG A 167 -11.14 2.10 1.23
N SER A 168 -10.60 1.22 2.05
CA SER A 168 -9.22 1.21 2.52
C SER A 168 -8.40 0.24 1.67
N LEU A 169 -7.20 0.69 1.35
CA LEU A 169 -6.15 -0.14 0.82
C LEU A 169 -5.24 -0.54 1.98
N GLU A 170 -5.17 -1.84 2.27
CA GLU A 170 -4.21 -2.39 3.21
C GLU A 170 -2.94 -2.75 2.44
N VAL A 171 -1.78 -2.37 2.97
CA VAL A 171 -0.48 -2.71 2.39
C VAL A 171 0.48 -3.19 3.47
N VAL A 172 0.97 -4.41 3.34
CA VAL A 172 2.02 -4.97 4.19
C VAL A 172 3.32 -4.98 3.41
N THR A 173 4.34 -4.29 3.93
CA THR A 173 5.65 -4.22 3.30
C THR A 173 6.69 -4.97 4.12
N ASN A 174 7.40 -5.91 3.48
CA ASN A 174 8.50 -6.66 4.09
C ASN A 174 9.79 -6.44 3.27
N GLN A 175 10.87 -7.16 3.62
CA GLN A 175 12.16 -7.06 2.91
C GLN A 175 12.72 -5.63 2.86
N LEU A 176 12.46 -4.83 3.91
CA LEU A 176 12.97 -3.46 4.00
C LEU A 176 14.42 -3.45 4.50
N ARG A 177 15.24 -2.59 3.91
CA ARG A 177 16.51 -2.15 4.50
C ARG A 177 16.23 -1.24 5.71
N PRO A 178 17.11 -1.22 6.73
CA PRO A 178 17.00 -0.26 7.82
C PRO A 178 17.18 1.18 7.32
N GLY A 179 16.11 1.98 7.37
CA GLY A 179 16.09 3.40 7.00
C GLY A 179 15.51 4.28 8.10
N TYR A 180 15.34 5.58 7.84
CA TYR A 180 14.77 6.53 8.80
C TYR A 180 13.24 6.58 8.73
N LEU A 181 12.61 7.15 9.76
CA LEU A 181 11.16 7.34 9.91
C LEU A 181 10.78 8.82 10.06
#